data_AF-A0A428TEC7-F1
#
_entry.id   AF-A0A428TEC7-F1
#
_cell.length_a   1.000
_cell.length_b   1.000
_cell.length_c   1.000
_cell.angle_alpha   90.00
_cell.angle_beta   90.00
_cell.angle_gamma   90.00
#
_symmetry.space_group_name_H-M   'P 1'
#
loop_
_entity.id
_entity.type
_entity.pdbx_description
1 polymer ?
#
loop_
_entity_poly.entity_id
_entity_poly.type
_entity_poly.pdbx_seq_one_letter_code
_entity_poly.pdbx_strand_id
1 'polypeptide(L)'
;MFRRKKDALARQVHIPTELMDFVDWTTLLQRQEKFAGTGMALTVAGAVVPKMLGMNTWMDQALTATRLLSNENLRQLILPGILVAAVAASVYVLQQIPNSLPPRLATKISTQLDELDYVHSNSTRISSAVRKVLRFPADNLRVGLDQSVKDLGAKRDETIKVKGESERASRYFSNLVRQSEGERLKVESVDLDSPPAGAH
;
A
#
# COMPACT_ATOMS: atom_id res chain seq x y z
N MET A 1 -17.77 -6.01 2.35
CA MET A 1 -19.06 -6.22 1.63
C MET A 1 -19.27 -5.20 0.48
N PHE A 2 -18.28 -4.96 -0.37
CA PHE A 2 -18.47 -4.19 -1.62
C PHE A 2 -17.55 -4.76 -2.71
N ARG A 3 -17.92 -5.91 -3.26
CA ARG A 3 -17.38 -6.36 -4.55
C ARG A 3 -18.48 -6.12 -5.58
N ARG A 4 -18.47 -4.97 -6.26
CA ARG A 4 -19.36 -4.78 -7.41
C ARG A 4 -18.67 -5.41 -8.62
N LYS A 5 -19.43 -6.05 -9.51
CA LYS A 5 -18.89 -6.63 -10.76
C LYS A 5 -18.09 -5.61 -11.60
N LYS A 6 -18.34 -4.31 -11.42
CA LYS A 6 -17.62 -3.19 -12.03
C LYS A 6 -16.19 -2.99 -11.51
N ASP A 7 -15.86 -3.57 -10.36
CA ASP A 7 -14.52 -3.51 -9.74
C ASP A 7 -13.58 -4.60 -10.27
N ALA A 8 -14.03 -5.41 -11.22
CA ALA A 8 -13.28 -6.49 -11.84
C ALA A 8 -12.41 -6.03 -13.02
N LEU A 9 -12.01 -4.75 -13.08
CA LEU A 9 -11.09 -4.29 -14.11
C LEU A 9 -9.73 -4.99 -13.88
N ALA A 10 -9.35 -5.82 -14.86
CA ALA A 10 -8.04 -6.40 -15.08
C ALA A 10 -7.32 -6.99 -13.85
N ARG A 11 -8.03 -7.77 -13.00
CA ARG A 11 -7.33 -8.54 -11.96
C ARG A 11 -6.48 -9.67 -12.56
N GLN A 12 -6.74 -10.02 -13.82
CA GLN A 12 -6.00 -10.99 -14.61
C GLN A 12 -5.62 -10.31 -15.92
N VAL A 13 -4.33 -10.10 -16.12
CA VAL A 13 -3.76 -9.67 -17.40
C VAL A 13 -3.15 -10.93 -18.01
N HIS A 14 -3.71 -11.37 -19.13
CA HIS A 14 -3.19 -12.53 -19.85
C HIS A 14 -1.99 -12.07 -20.68
N ILE A 15 -0.79 -12.40 -20.21
CA ILE A 15 0.45 -12.12 -20.95
C ILE A 15 0.83 -13.40 -21.69
N PRO A 16 0.84 -13.39 -23.03
CA PRO A 16 1.36 -14.53 -23.78
C PRO A 16 2.85 -14.66 -23.52
N THR A 17 3.27 -15.81 -23.01
CA THR A 17 4.69 -16.16 -22.86
C THR A 17 5.19 -16.72 -24.18
N GLU A 18 6.26 -16.13 -24.72
CA GLU A 18 6.89 -16.60 -25.95
C GLU A 18 8.16 -17.39 -25.61
N LEU A 19 8.54 -18.34 -26.47
CA LEU A 19 9.79 -19.10 -26.30
C LEU A 19 11.03 -18.20 -26.23
N MET A 20 10.95 -17.01 -26.85
CA MET A 20 12.00 -16.00 -26.85
C MET A 20 12.14 -15.25 -25.51
N ASP A 21 11.13 -15.32 -24.62
CA ASP A 21 11.23 -14.73 -23.27
C ASP A 21 12.16 -15.51 -22.35
N PHE A 22 12.37 -16.79 -22.67
CA PHE A 22 13.23 -17.71 -21.92
C PHE A 22 14.69 -17.66 -22.36
N VAL A 23 14.96 -17.05 -23.52
CA VAL A 23 16.29 -16.99 -24.11
C VAL A 23 16.82 -15.57 -24.04
N ASP A 24 17.88 -15.40 -23.24
CA ASP A 24 18.51 -14.10 -23.07
C ASP A 24 19.78 -13.95 -23.90
N TRP A 25 19.58 -13.53 -25.15
CA TRP A 25 20.67 -13.20 -26.07
C TRP A 25 21.55 -12.04 -25.58
N THR A 26 20.99 -11.15 -24.75
CA THR A 26 21.72 -9.96 -24.27
C THR A 26 22.73 -10.33 -23.19
N THR A 27 22.38 -11.22 -22.26
CA THR A 27 23.34 -11.72 -21.26
C THR A 27 24.37 -12.68 -21.85
N LEU A 28 24.06 -13.36 -22.96
CA LEU A 28 25.05 -14.12 -23.73
C LEU A 28 26.13 -13.21 -24.33
N LEU A 29 25.73 -12.10 -24.96
CA LEU A 29 26.66 -11.11 -25.51
C LEU A 29 27.50 -10.45 -24.41
N GLN A 30 26.87 -10.11 -23.29
CA GLN A 30 27.51 -9.37 -22.19
C GLN A 30 28.35 -10.26 -21.27
N ARG A 31 28.06 -11.56 -21.17
CA ARG A 31 28.95 -12.52 -20.50
C ARG A 31 30.17 -12.86 -21.33
N GLN A 32 30.17 -12.64 -22.64
CA GLN A 32 31.35 -12.88 -23.47
C GLN A 32 32.56 -12.05 -22.98
N GLU A 33 32.33 -10.85 -22.45
CA GLU A 33 33.36 -10.02 -21.77
C GLU A 33 33.90 -10.67 -20.49
N LYS A 34 33.07 -11.42 -19.76
CA LYS A 34 33.47 -12.17 -18.55
C LYS A 34 34.12 -13.52 -18.89
N PHE A 35 33.75 -14.12 -20.03
CA PHE A 35 34.34 -15.37 -20.52
C PHE A 35 35.71 -15.17 -21.21
N ALA A 36 36.09 -13.94 -21.54
CA ALA A 36 37.48 -13.63 -21.91
C ALA A 36 38.47 -13.98 -20.76
N GLY A 37 38.04 -13.89 -19.50
CA GLY A 37 38.83 -14.31 -18.33
C GLY A 37 38.90 -15.83 -18.10
N THR A 38 37.95 -16.61 -18.63
CA THR A 38 37.96 -18.09 -18.56
C THR A 38 38.94 -18.75 -19.53
N GLY A 39 39.58 -18.00 -20.43
CA GLY A 39 40.66 -18.52 -21.27
C GLY A 39 41.81 -19.12 -20.44
N MET A 40 42.10 -18.53 -19.27
CA MET A 40 43.09 -19.08 -18.34
C MET A 40 42.57 -20.31 -17.59
N ALA A 41 41.30 -20.31 -17.14
CA ALA A 41 40.73 -21.44 -16.39
C ALA A 41 40.56 -22.70 -17.25
N LEU A 42 40.16 -22.55 -18.52
CA LEU A 42 40.09 -23.68 -19.47
C LEU A 42 41.48 -24.22 -19.81
N THR A 43 42.48 -23.35 -19.94
CA THR A 43 43.87 -23.77 -20.20
C THR A 43 44.46 -24.47 -18.98
N VAL A 44 44.20 -23.97 -17.77
CA VAL A 44 44.67 -24.57 -16.52
C VAL A 44 43.93 -25.89 -16.23
N ALA A 45 42.61 -25.95 -16.41
CA ALA A 45 41.87 -27.20 -16.28
C ALA A 45 42.32 -28.23 -17.33
N GLY A 46 42.52 -27.81 -18.58
CA GLY A 46 43.06 -28.65 -19.65
C GLY A 46 44.48 -29.16 -19.38
N ALA A 47 45.31 -28.39 -18.67
CA ALA A 47 46.68 -28.77 -18.30
C ALA A 47 46.77 -29.61 -17.01
N VAL A 48 45.85 -29.43 -16.07
CA VAL A 48 45.91 -30.07 -14.73
C VAL A 48 45.11 -31.38 -14.68
N VAL A 49 44.00 -31.50 -15.41
CA VAL A 49 43.21 -32.74 -15.50
C VAL A 49 44.05 -33.94 -15.98
N PRO A 50 44.95 -33.82 -16.97
CA PRO A 50 45.84 -34.92 -17.38
C PRO A 50 46.84 -35.32 -16.31
N LYS A 51 47.27 -34.39 -15.45
CA LYS A 51 48.26 -34.66 -14.39
C LYS A 51 47.67 -35.38 -13.17
N MET A 52 46.38 -35.18 -12.86
CA MET A 52 45.76 -35.80 -11.68
C MET A 52 45.19 -37.20 -11.97
N LEU A 53 44.90 -37.54 -13.23
CA LEU A 53 44.33 -38.84 -13.62
C LEU A 53 45.37 -39.93 -13.92
N GLY A 54 46.67 -39.68 -13.70
CA GLY A 54 47.72 -40.71 -13.73
C GLY A 54 47.75 -41.56 -15.01
N MET A 55 48.19 -40.98 -16.15
CA MET A 55 48.16 -41.68 -17.44
C MET A 55 49.53 -41.74 -18.13
N ASN A 56 50.12 -42.95 -18.17
CA ASN A 56 51.24 -43.31 -19.06
C ASN A 56 50.78 -43.62 -20.51
N THR A 57 49.54 -43.27 -20.89
CA THR A 57 48.87 -43.66 -22.15
C THR A 57 48.27 -42.49 -22.95
N TRP A 58 48.60 -41.24 -22.58
CA TRP A 58 48.09 -40.05 -23.26
C TRP A 58 48.66 -39.85 -24.68
N MET A 59 49.86 -40.36 -24.96
CA MET A 59 50.44 -40.28 -26.32
C MET A 59 49.60 -41.10 -27.30
N ASP A 60 49.19 -42.31 -26.92
CA ASP A 60 48.33 -43.17 -27.74
C ASP A 60 46.89 -42.64 -27.81
N GLN A 61 46.37 -42.04 -26.74
CA GLN A 61 45.05 -41.39 -26.75
C GLN A 61 45.01 -40.07 -27.51
N ALA A 62 46.08 -39.27 -27.50
CA ALA A 62 46.18 -38.06 -28.31
C ALA A 62 46.40 -38.41 -29.79
N LEU A 63 47.19 -39.44 -30.09
CA LEU A 63 47.37 -39.94 -31.46
C LEU A 63 46.09 -40.60 -32.00
N THR A 64 45.29 -41.26 -31.17
CA THR A 64 43.98 -41.79 -31.59
C THR A 64 42.92 -40.69 -31.66
N ALA A 65 42.92 -39.70 -30.77
CA ALA A 65 42.04 -38.53 -30.87
C ALA A 65 42.32 -37.69 -32.13
N THR A 66 43.58 -37.49 -32.49
CA THR A 66 43.97 -36.81 -33.74
C THR A 66 43.63 -37.64 -34.99
N ARG A 67 43.70 -38.97 -34.92
CA ARG A 67 43.22 -39.87 -36.00
C ARG A 67 41.68 -39.90 -36.12
N LEU A 68 40.95 -39.77 -35.02
CA LEU A 68 39.49 -39.58 -35.00
C LEU A 68 39.07 -38.19 -35.53
N LEU A 69 39.95 -37.20 -35.42
CA LEU A 69 39.82 -35.87 -36.03
C LEU A 69 40.32 -35.81 -37.49
N SER A 70 40.59 -36.95 -38.12
CA SER A 70 40.84 -37.03 -39.57
C SER A 70 39.58 -36.64 -40.36
N ASN A 71 39.75 -35.95 -41.50
CA ASN A 71 38.69 -35.32 -42.29
C ASN A 71 37.50 -36.26 -42.63
N GLU A 72 37.76 -37.56 -42.73
CA GLU A 72 36.76 -38.58 -43.04
C GLU A 72 35.90 -38.98 -41.83
N ASN A 73 36.48 -39.01 -40.62
CA ASN A 73 35.79 -39.31 -39.37
C ASN A 73 35.11 -38.08 -38.75
N LEU A 74 35.56 -36.86 -39.09
CA LEU A 74 34.90 -35.61 -38.68
C LEU A 74 33.44 -35.58 -39.12
N ARG A 75 33.14 -36.04 -40.35
CA ARG A 75 31.75 -36.09 -40.85
C ARG A 75 30.85 -37.01 -40.01
N GLN A 76 31.42 -38.08 -39.47
CA GLN A 76 30.73 -39.04 -38.61
C GLN A 76 30.63 -38.54 -37.15
N LEU A 77 31.52 -37.63 -36.74
CA LEU A 77 31.55 -36.95 -35.44
C LEU A 77 30.64 -35.71 -35.35
N ILE A 78 30.25 -35.13 -36.50
CA ILE A 78 29.31 -34.00 -36.54
C ILE A 78 27.95 -34.38 -35.96
N LEU A 79 27.42 -35.57 -36.27
CA LEU A 79 26.12 -36.02 -35.76
C LEU A 79 26.07 -36.12 -34.22
N PRO A 80 26.98 -36.86 -33.55
CA PRO A 80 27.02 -36.91 -32.09
C PRO A 80 27.43 -35.56 -31.49
N GLY A 81 28.28 -34.79 -32.16
CA GLY A 81 28.65 -33.44 -31.74
C GLY A 81 27.44 -32.49 -31.69
N ILE A 82 26.59 -32.49 -32.71
CA ILE A 82 25.34 -31.73 -32.74
C ILE A 82 24.40 -32.19 -31.63
N LEU A 83 24.30 -33.50 -31.39
CA LEU A 83 23.43 -34.04 -30.35
C LEU A 83 23.89 -33.59 -28.96
N VAL A 84 25.19 -33.70 -28.67
CA VAL A 84 25.78 -33.23 -27.41
C VAL A 84 25.61 -31.71 -27.28
N ALA A 85 25.84 -30.95 -28.35
CA ALA A 85 25.63 -29.50 -28.37
C ALA A 85 24.18 -29.11 -28.13
N ALA A 86 23.21 -29.83 -28.72
CA ALA A 86 21.79 -29.60 -28.52
C ALA A 86 21.34 -29.90 -27.09
N VAL A 87 21.85 -30.97 -26.48
CA VAL A 87 21.59 -31.31 -25.08
C VAL A 87 22.23 -30.28 -24.14
N ALA A 88 23.47 -29.86 -24.42
CA ALA A 88 24.13 -28.82 -23.63
C ALA A 88 23.39 -27.47 -23.72
N ALA A 89 22.93 -27.11 -24.93
CA ALA A 89 22.15 -25.89 -25.15
C ALA A 89 20.80 -25.92 -24.42
N SER A 90 20.09 -27.05 -24.45
CA SER A 90 18.80 -27.18 -23.75
C SER A 90 18.96 -27.10 -22.23
N VAL A 91 19.96 -27.78 -21.65
CA VAL A 91 20.29 -27.68 -20.22
C VAL A 91 20.66 -26.25 -19.84
N TYR A 92 21.43 -25.56 -20.70
CA TYR A 92 21.82 -24.18 -20.48
C TYR A 92 20.62 -23.22 -20.46
N VAL A 93 19.69 -23.37 -21.41
CA VAL A 93 18.44 -22.57 -21.45
C VAL A 93 17.62 -22.83 -20.19
N LEU A 94 17.44 -24.09 -19.78
CA LEU A 94 16.69 -24.44 -18.56
C LEU A 94 17.29 -23.83 -17.29
N GLN A 95 18.62 -23.75 -17.20
CA GLN A 95 19.31 -23.11 -16.07
C GLN A 95 19.21 -21.57 -16.09
N GLN A 96 18.98 -20.95 -17.25
CA GLN A 96 18.83 -19.49 -17.38
C GLN A 96 17.43 -18.97 -17.08
N ILE A 97 16.40 -19.83 -17.10
CA ILE A 97 15.00 -19.53 -16.79
C ILE A 97 14.83 -18.65 -15.53
N PRO A 98 15.39 -19.00 -14.34
CA PRO A 98 15.13 -18.24 -13.12
C PRO A 98 15.66 -16.80 -13.14
N ASN A 99 16.65 -16.50 -13.99
CA ASN A 99 17.32 -15.19 -13.99
C ASN A 99 16.81 -14.25 -15.11
N SER A 100 16.33 -14.80 -16.22
CA SER A 100 15.96 -14.03 -17.42
C SER A 100 14.47 -13.71 -17.53
N LEU A 101 13.61 -14.59 -17.02
CA LEU A 101 12.15 -14.41 -17.09
C LEU A 101 11.60 -13.26 -16.24
N PRO A 102 11.97 -13.10 -14.95
CA PRO A 102 11.33 -12.10 -14.09
C PRO A 102 11.38 -10.66 -14.64
N PRO A 103 12.52 -10.13 -15.12
CA PRO A 103 12.57 -8.76 -15.61
C PRO A 103 11.79 -8.58 -16.92
N ARG A 104 11.82 -9.56 -17.83
CA ARG A 104 11.11 -9.48 -19.11
C ARG A 104 9.60 -9.55 -18.93
N LEU A 105 9.13 -10.46 -18.08
CA LEU A 105 7.73 -10.52 -17.70
C LEU A 105 7.29 -9.22 -17.03
N ALA A 106 8.09 -8.65 -16.12
CA ALA A 106 7.80 -7.36 -15.52
C ALA A 106 7.66 -6.24 -16.56
N THR A 107 8.51 -6.21 -17.59
CA THR A 107 8.41 -5.22 -18.68
C THR A 107 7.20 -5.45 -19.60
N LYS A 108 6.84 -6.70 -19.90
CA LYS A 108 5.62 -7.02 -20.65
C LYS A 108 4.36 -6.67 -19.85
N ILE A 109 4.38 -6.94 -18.55
CA ILE A 109 3.34 -6.52 -17.60
C ILE A 109 3.21 -5.00 -17.64
N SER A 110 4.31 -4.25 -17.43
CA SER A 110 4.26 -2.80 -17.34
C SER A 110 3.75 -2.15 -18.63
N THR A 111 4.19 -2.64 -19.79
CA THR A 111 3.75 -2.13 -21.10
C THR A 111 2.26 -2.40 -21.34
N GLN A 112 1.77 -3.60 -21.03
CA GLN A 112 0.34 -3.90 -21.13
C GLN A 112 -0.52 -3.12 -20.14
N LEU A 113 -0.01 -2.89 -18.91
CA LEU A 113 -0.70 -2.05 -17.93
C LEU A 113 -0.79 -0.58 -18.37
N ASP A 114 0.23 -0.09 -19.09
CA ASP A 114 0.28 1.26 -19.64
C ASP A 114 -0.66 1.40 -20.85
N GLU A 115 -0.68 0.41 -21.74
CA GLU A 115 -1.62 0.35 -22.88
C GLU A 115 -3.09 0.33 -22.43
N LEU A 116 -3.38 -0.36 -21.33
CA LEU A 116 -4.73 -0.41 -20.73
C LEU A 116 -5.05 0.82 -19.88
N ASP A 117 -4.12 1.77 -19.75
CA ASP A 117 -4.19 2.95 -18.87
C ASP A 117 -4.70 2.59 -17.45
N TYR A 118 -4.24 1.44 -16.95
CA TYR A 118 -4.79 0.83 -15.74
C TYR A 118 -4.53 1.70 -14.52
N VAL A 119 -3.35 2.32 -14.44
CA VAL A 119 -2.96 3.16 -13.30
C VAL A 119 -3.86 4.38 -13.20
N HIS A 120 -4.12 5.08 -14.30
CA HIS A 120 -4.99 6.25 -14.33
C HIS A 120 -6.45 5.88 -14.04
N SER A 121 -6.96 4.83 -14.70
CA SER A 121 -8.33 4.35 -14.49
C SER A 121 -8.56 3.86 -13.05
N ASN A 122 -7.65 3.06 -12.50
CA ASN A 122 -7.76 2.54 -11.15
C ASN A 122 -7.59 3.63 -10.09
N SER A 123 -6.66 4.57 -10.26
CA SER A 123 -6.48 5.70 -9.34
C SER A 123 -7.71 6.62 -9.32
N THR A 124 -8.31 6.91 -10.48
CA THR A 124 -9.54 7.70 -10.60
C THR A 124 -10.72 6.98 -9.93
N ARG A 125 -10.83 5.66 -10.13
CA ARG A 125 -11.86 4.83 -9.48
C ARG A 125 -11.70 4.82 -7.97
N ILE A 126 -10.49 4.57 -7.45
CA ILE A 126 -10.22 4.57 -6.01
C ILE A 126 -10.54 5.94 -5.43
N SER A 127 -10.07 7.02 -6.05
CA SER A 127 -10.29 8.40 -5.57
C SER A 127 -11.78 8.76 -5.54
N SER A 128 -12.53 8.39 -6.57
CA SER A 128 -13.98 8.64 -6.61
C SER A 128 -14.75 7.79 -5.58
N ALA A 129 -14.36 6.54 -5.36
CA ALA A 129 -14.93 5.69 -4.33
C ALA A 129 -14.65 6.24 -2.93
N VAL A 130 -13.41 6.62 -2.63
CA VAL A 130 -13.01 7.24 -1.36
C VAL A 130 -13.76 8.55 -1.15
N ARG A 131 -13.82 9.42 -2.16
CA ARG A 131 -14.60 10.67 -2.10
C ARG A 131 -16.07 10.39 -1.78
N LYS A 132 -16.68 9.37 -2.41
CA LYS A 132 -18.07 9.01 -2.16
C LYS A 132 -18.30 8.50 -0.73
N VAL A 133 -17.40 7.67 -0.22
CA VAL A 133 -17.47 7.12 1.14
C VAL A 133 -17.26 8.20 2.18
N LEU A 134 -16.30 9.10 1.99
CA LEU A 134 -15.98 10.18 2.93
C LEU A 134 -16.96 11.35 2.88
N ARG A 135 -17.71 11.53 1.79
CA ARG A 135 -18.72 12.59 1.70
C ARG A 135 -19.84 12.42 2.73
N PHE A 136 -20.34 11.20 2.90
CA PHE A 136 -21.43 10.92 3.85
C PHE A 136 -21.09 11.29 5.31
N PRO A 137 -19.97 10.85 5.91
CA PRO A 137 -19.61 11.25 7.26
C PRO A 137 -19.30 12.75 7.36
N ALA A 138 -18.71 13.38 6.32
CA ALA A 138 -18.47 14.82 6.32
C ALA A 138 -19.79 15.62 6.34
N ASP A 139 -20.77 15.24 5.52
CA ASP A 139 -22.09 15.86 5.50
C ASP A 139 -22.82 15.67 6.84
N ASN A 140 -22.76 14.46 7.41
CA ASN A 140 -23.36 14.17 8.71
C ASN A 140 -22.72 14.98 9.84
N LEU A 141 -21.39 15.14 9.85
CA LEU A 141 -20.69 15.97 10.82
C LEU A 141 -21.11 17.43 10.72
N ARG A 142 -21.24 17.94 9.49
CA ARG A 142 -21.67 19.32 9.26
C ARG A 142 -23.08 19.56 9.78
N VAL A 143 -24.02 18.67 9.47
CA VAL A 143 -25.41 18.77 9.96
C VAL A 143 -25.46 18.61 11.49
N GLY A 144 -24.74 17.64 12.04
CA GLY A 144 -24.69 17.40 13.48
C GLY A 144 -24.10 18.58 14.27
N LEU A 145 -23.05 19.22 13.75
CA LEU A 145 -22.45 20.39 14.36
C LEU A 145 -23.38 21.60 14.30
N ASP A 146 -24.02 21.85 13.16
CA ASP A 146 -24.99 22.94 12.99
C ASP A 146 -26.17 22.80 13.97
N GLN A 147 -26.69 21.57 14.12
CA GLN A 147 -27.73 21.29 15.09
C GLN A 147 -27.24 21.49 16.54
N SER A 148 -26.05 21.00 16.88
CA SER A 148 -25.48 21.15 18.22
C SER A 148 -25.28 22.63 18.60
N VAL A 149 -24.86 23.47 17.64
CA VAL A 149 -24.73 24.91 17.84
C VAL A 149 -26.08 25.57 18.07
N LYS A 150 -27.11 25.19 17.32
CA LYS A 150 -28.49 25.68 17.51
C LYS A 150 -29.04 25.29 18.87
N ASP A 151 -28.89 24.03 19.26
CA ASP A 151 -29.36 23.51 20.56
C ASP A 151 -28.64 24.22 21.71
N LEU A 152 -27.33 24.47 21.58
CA LEU A 152 -26.56 25.21 22.58
C LEU A 152 -27.00 26.69 22.67
N GLY A 153 -27.29 27.32 21.53
CA GLY A 153 -27.86 28.67 21.47
C GLY A 153 -29.21 28.76 22.17
N ALA A 154 -30.12 27.82 21.88
CA ALA A 154 -31.43 27.75 22.53
C ALA A 154 -31.32 27.58 24.05
N LYS A 155 -30.45 26.66 24.52
CA LYS A 155 -30.19 26.47 25.96
C LYS A 155 -29.61 27.72 26.62
N ARG A 156 -28.72 28.43 25.94
CA ARG A 156 -28.15 29.69 26.44
C ARG A 156 -29.25 30.73 26.63
N ASP A 157 -30.11 30.92 25.63
CA ASP A 157 -31.17 31.94 25.68
C ASP A 157 -32.21 31.60 26.76
N GLU A 158 -32.57 30.33 26.92
CA GLU A 158 -33.39 29.86 28.03
C GLU A 158 -32.73 30.15 29.39
N THR A 159 -31.44 29.85 29.53
CA THR A 159 -30.70 30.11 30.78
C THR A 159 -30.65 31.59 31.11
N ILE A 160 -30.47 32.46 30.10
CA ILE A 160 -30.49 33.92 30.26
C ILE A 160 -31.88 34.39 30.71
N LYS A 161 -32.94 33.84 30.11
CA LYS A 161 -34.33 34.16 30.50
C LYS A 161 -34.60 33.78 31.96
N VAL A 162 -34.26 32.54 32.36
CA VAL A 162 -34.43 32.05 33.73
C VAL A 162 -33.61 32.87 34.73
N LYS A 163 -32.38 33.25 34.36
CA LYS A 163 -31.56 34.15 35.17
C LYS A 163 -32.25 35.50 35.39
N GLY A 164 -32.79 36.11 34.33
CA GLY A 164 -33.52 37.38 34.43
C GLY A 164 -34.80 37.29 35.27
N GLU A 165 -35.53 36.18 35.19
CA GLU A 165 -36.68 35.89 36.06
C GLU A 165 -36.28 35.76 37.52
N SER A 166 -35.17 35.05 37.78
CA SER A 166 -34.61 34.85 39.11
C SER A 166 -34.11 36.15 39.74
N GLU A 167 -33.47 37.03 38.96
CA GLU A 167 -33.07 38.37 39.42
C GLU A 167 -34.29 39.24 39.78
N ARG A 168 -35.38 39.19 38.99
CA ARG A 168 -36.62 39.89 39.31
C ARG A 168 -37.26 39.35 40.59
N ALA A 169 -37.33 38.03 40.75
CA ALA A 169 -37.87 37.39 41.95
C ALA A 169 -37.04 37.75 43.19
N SER A 170 -35.70 37.71 43.09
CA SER A 170 -34.80 38.10 44.18
C SER A 170 -35.02 39.54 44.62
N ARG A 171 -35.17 40.48 43.66
CA ARG A 171 -35.49 41.89 43.98
C ARG A 171 -36.85 42.04 44.66
N TYR A 172 -37.86 41.32 44.17
CA TYR A 172 -39.20 41.33 44.77
C TYR A 172 -39.16 40.85 46.23
N PHE A 173 -38.57 39.68 46.49
CA PHE A 173 -38.48 39.15 47.86
C PHE A 173 -37.63 40.02 48.77
N SER A 174 -36.54 40.62 48.27
CA SER A 174 -35.72 41.56 49.05
C SER A 174 -36.52 42.80 49.46
N ASN A 175 -37.35 43.34 48.55
CA ASN A 175 -38.22 44.46 48.86
C ASN A 175 -39.35 44.06 49.81
N LEU A 176 -39.93 42.87 49.65
CA LEU A 176 -40.96 42.34 50.52
C LEU A 176 -40.46 42.20 51.96
N VAL A 177 -39.29 41.59 52.16
CA VAL A 177 -38.66 41.47 53.48
C VAL A 177 -38.44 42.84 54.12
N ARG A 178 -37.95 43.82 53.35
CA ARG A 178 -37.75 45.19 53.85
C ARG A 178 -39.06 45.86 54.26
N GLN A 179 -40.13 45.68 53.47
CA GLN A 179 -41.46 46.20 53.80
C GLN A 179 -42.04 45.52 55.03
N SER A 180 -41.94 44.19 55.12
CA SER A 180 -42.42 43.43 56.28
C SER A 180 -41.71 43.82 57.56
N GLU A 181 -40.38 44.01 57.56
CA GLU A 181 -39.65 44.55 58.72
C GLU A 181 -40.13 45.96 59.09
N GLY A 182 -40.37 46.82 58.10
CA GLY A 182 -40.92 48.15 58.33
C GLY A 182 -42.31 48.14 58.98
N GLU A 183 -43.22 47.30 58.50
CA GLU A 183 -44.54 47.13 59.10
C GLU A 183 -44.46 46.48 60.50
N ARG A 184 -43.55 45.52 60.71
CA ARG A 184 -43.31 44.93 62.03
C ARG A 184 -42.89 45.98 63.05
N LEU A 185 -41.91 46.83 62.70
CA LEU A 185 -41.47 47.92 63.55
C LEU A 185 -42.59 48.93 63.86
N LYS A 186 -43.46 49.23 62.89
CA LYS A 186 -44.63 50.09 63.14
C LYS A 186 -45.58 49.44 64.14
N VAL A 187 -45.91 48.17 63.98
CA VAL A 187 -46.79 47.44 64.92
C VAL A 187 -46.16 47.36 66.31
N GLU A 188 -44.87 47.05 66.40
CA GLU A 188 -44.13 47.04 67.68
C GLU A 188 -44.08 48.43 68.35
N SER A 189 -44.15 49.51 67.58
CA SER A 189 -44.15 50.89 68.10
C SER A 189 -45.53 51.39 68.56
N VAL A 190 -46.61 50.64 68.30
CA VAL A 190 -47.95 50.99 68.77
C VAL A 190 -48.06 50.59 70.24
N ASP A 191 -48.13 51.58 71.12
CA ASP A 191 -48.28 51.39 72.55
C ASP A 191 -49.74 51.01 72.90
N LEU A 192 -49.93 49.73 73.22
CA LEU A 192 -51.23 49.14 73.57
C LEU A 192 -51.62 49.37 75.03
N ASP A 193 -50.72 49.87 75.87
CA ASP A 193 -50.95 50.12 77.31
C ASP A 193 -51.37 51.57 77.59
N SER A 194 -51.41 52.42 76.56
CA SER A 194 -51.89 53.81 76.67
C SER A 194 -53.44 53.86 76.72
N PRO A 195 -54.06 54.57 77.68
CA PRO A 195 -55.52 54.68 77.74
C PRO A 195 -56.06 55.41 76.51
N PRO A 196 -57.24 55.03 75.97
CA PRO A 196 -57.81 55.68 74.80
C PRO A 196 -57.99 57.18 75.05
N ALA A 197 -57.54 58.00 74.11
CA ALA A 197 -57.65 59.45 74.19
C ALA A 197 -59.13 59.87 74.31
N GLY A 198 -59.54 60.26 75.51
CA GLY A 198 -60.90 60.73 75.80
C GLY A 198 -61.67 59.97 76.89
N ALA A 199 -61.10 58.96 77.54
CA ALA A 199 -61.73 58.35 78.72
C ALA A 199 -61.32 59.07 80.01
N HIS A 200 -62.06 60.14 80.34
CA HIS A 200 -62.16 60.69 81.69
C HIS A 200 -63.51 60.31 82.30
#